data_AF-A0A6M2EYC0-F1
#
_entry.id   AF-A0A6M2EYC0-F1
#
_cell.length_a   1.000
_cell.length_b   1.000
_cell.length_c   1.000
_cell.angle_alpha   90.00
_cell.angle_beta   90.00
_cell.angle_gamma   90.00
#
_symmetry.space_group_name_H-M   'P 1'
#
loop_
_entity.id
_entity.type
_entity.pdbx_description
1 polymer ?
#
loop_
_entity_poly.entity_id
_entity_poly.type
_entity_poly.pdbx_seq_one_letter_code
_entity_poly.pdbx_strand_id
1 'polypeptide(L)'
;MNNYGESNGDLNVHEKQVEGHDHCENGDGSDNRVILGIDGGTTSTVCVCIPLFSSSKSLPNLPPILGRAVSGCSNHNSVGETAARDTLEEVMAEALSKSGSDWSVVHAVCLGVSGVNHPTDQERMLNWLREIFPSHVKLYVKNDAVAALASGTMGKLHGCVLIAGTGCISYGFAEDGREARASGAGPVLGDWGSGYGIAAKALTAVIRAHDGRGPQTLLTNKILKALCLSSPDELIGWTYADPSWARIAALVPEVVSCAEACDQVATKILVDAVQDLALSVKAVVQRLSLCGEDGNGFFPVVMVGGVLEANRTWDIGKEVVKCIQEQFPGAHPIRPQVEPAVGAALLAWNFLMKESTENSHS
;
A
#
# COMPACT_ATOMS: atom_id res chain seq x y z
N MET A 1 29.11 37.40 -70.24
CA MET A 1 30.17 38.37 -70.60
C MET A 1 30.70 38.97 -69.30
N ASN A 2 31.92 38.54 -68.91
CA ASN A 2 33.03 39.27 -68.28
C ASN A 2 32.76 40.73 -67.84
N ASN A 3 33.28 41.31 -66.75
CA ASN A 3 34.45 41.01 -65.90
C ASN A 3 34.42 41.88 -64.61
N TYR A 4 34.96 41.33 -63.52
CA TYR A 4 35.87 41.88 -62.49
C TYR A 4 35.82 43.32 -61.95
N GLY A 5 35.98 43.41 -60.61
CA GLY A 5 36.57 44.56 -59.89
C GLY A 5 36.66 44.30 -58.38
N GLU A 6 37.79 43.77 -57.90
CA GLU A 6 38.20 43.70 -56.49
C GLU A 6 38.58 45.08 -55.94
N SER A 7 38.37 45.32 -54.63
CA SER A 7 39.37 46.05 -53.82
C SER A 7 39.25 45.74 -52.33
N ASN A 8 40.37 45.32 -51.76
CA ASN A 8 40.63 45.06 -50.34
C ASN A 8 40.42 46.29 -49.45
N GLY A 9 40.02 46.03 -48.21
CA GLY A 9 40.10 46.94 -47.07
C GLY A 9 40.10 46.16 -45.76
N ASP A 10 41.29 45.79 -45.30
CA ASP A 10 41.53 45.37 -43.92
C ASP A 10 41.25 46.54 -42.96
N LEU A 11 40.72 46.25 -41.76
CA LEU A 11 41.31 46.62 -40.46
C LEU A 11 40.30 46.48 -39.29
N ASN A 12 40.79 45.80 -38.25
CA ASN A 12 40.43 45.90 -36.83
C ASN A 12 39.03 45.46 -36.36
N VAL A 13 38.98 44.24 -35.80
CA VAL A 13 38.12 43.97 -34.65
C VAL A 13 39.00 43.60 -33.46
N HIS A 14 39.01 44.48 -32.47
CA HIS A 14 39.73 44.35 -31.21
C HIS A 14 39.27 43.12 -30.41
N GLU A 15 40.23 42.25 -30.09
CA GLU A 15 40.21 41.47 -28.87
C GLU A 15 40.17 42.42 -27.67
N LYS A 16 39.20 42.22 -26.78
CA LYS A 16 39.30 42.68 -25.40
C LYS A 16 39.04 41.51 -24.47
N GLN A 17 40.11 41.19 -23.74
CA GLN A 17 40.22 40.36 -22.57
C GLN A 17 39.09 40.61 -21.58
N VAL A 18 38.52 39.53 -21.07
CA VAL A 18 37.68 39.52 -19.88
C VAL A 18 38.59 39.14 -18.71
N GLU A 19 39.01 40.13 -17.93
CA GLU A 19 39.56 39.91 -16.59
C GLU A 19 38.45 40.06 -15.55
N GLY A 20 38.59 39.26 -14.49
CA GLY A 20 37.51 38.84 -13.62
C GLY A 20 36.96 39.91 -12.69
N HIS A 21 35.79 39.60 -12.15
CA HIS A 21 35.36 40.03 -10.83
C HIS A 21 34.62 38.88 -10.15
N ASP A 22 35.19 38.52 -9.00
CA ASP A 22 34.56 38.08 -7.77
C ASP A 22 33.69 36.81 -7.77
N HIS A 23 34.32 35.81 -7.15
CA HIS A 23 33.72 34.81 -6.28
C HIS A 23 32.38 35.24 -5.67
N CYS A 24 31.29 34.67 -6.19
CA CYS A 24 30.14 34.35 -5.36
C CYS A 24 30.40 32.98 -4.71
N GLU A 25 31.05 33.00 -3.55
CA GLU A 25 31.02 31.88 -2.62
C GLU A 25 29.58 31.65 -2.13
N ASN A 26 29.19 30.37 -2.16
CA ASN A 26 28.24 29.71 -1.28
C ASN A 26 26.82 30.29 -1.22
N GLY A 27 26.03 29.94 -2.24
CA GLY A 27 24.60 29.76 -2.05
C GLY A 27 24.34 28.56 -1.14
N ASP A 28 23.69 28.82 -0.01
CA ASP A 28 23.17 27.89 0.98
C ASP A 28 22.57 26.61 0.34
N GLY A 29 23.21 25.45 0.58
CA GLY A 29 22.85 24.13 0.04
C GLY A 29 21.67 23.46 0.76
N SER A 30 20.63 24.21 1.10
CA SER A 30 19.32 23.71 1.55
C SER A 30 18.31 24.00 0.42
N ASP A 31 17.47 23.11 -0.12
CA ASP A 31 16.64 22.11 0.52
C ASP A 31 15.99 21.17 -0.54
N ASN A 32 16.74 20.72 -1.56
CA ASN A 32 16.18 19.96 -2.70
C ASN A 32 16.26 18.42 -2.55
N ARG A 33 16.37 17.93 -1.31
CA ARG A 33 16.41 16.50 -1.00
C ARG A 33 15.01 15.91 -1.02
N VAL A 34 14.90 14.64 -1.40
CA VAL A 34 13.62 13.94 -1.51
C VAL A 34 13.58 12.65 -0.70
N ILE A 35 12.36 12.20 -0.43
CA ILE A 35 12.06 10.90 0.17
C ILE A 35 11.22 10.10 -0.82
N LEU A 36 11.57 8.82 -0.99
CA LEU A 36 10.74 7.87 -1.72
C LEU A 36 9.93 7.01 -0.74
N GLY A 37 8.63 6.94 -0.97
CA GLY A 37 7.74 6.00 -0.31
C GLY A 37 7.18 5.01 -1.32
N ILE A 38 7.29 3.72 -1.00
CA ILE A 38 6.85 2.65 -1.89
C ILE A 38 5.84 1.76 -1.17
N ASP A 39 4.75 1.45 -1.86
CA ASP A 39 3.75 0.45 -1.47
C ASP A 39 3.72 -0.67 -2.52
N GLY A 40 4.26 -1.83 -2.16
CA GLY A 40 4.37 -3.01 -2.99
C GLY A 40 3.32 -4.06 -2.63
N GLY A 41 2.26 -4.14 -3.43
CA GLY A 41 1.19 -5.13 -3.28
C GLY A 41 1.37 -6.37 -4.18
N THR A 42 0.39 -7.28 -4.11
CA THR A 42 0.32 -8.47 -4.98
C THR A 42 -0.12 -8.16 -6.41
N THR A 43 -0.66 -6.96 -6.65
CA THR A 43 -1.25 -6.57 -7.95
C THR A 43 -0.49 -5.42 -8.60
N SER A 44 -0.07 -4.44 -7.79
CA SER A 44 0.61 -3.24 -8.27
C SER A 44 1.62 -2.78 -7.23
N THR A 45 2.58 -1.99 -7.69
CA THR A 45 3.54 -1.27 -6.85
C THR A 45 3.43 0.22 -7.13
N VAL A 46 3.27 1.04 -6.09
CA VAL A 46 3.17 2.50 -6.21
C VAL A 46 4.39 3.12 -5.55
N CYS A 47 5.06 4.03 -6.25
CA CYS A 47 6.12 4.87 -5.69
C CYS A 47 5.71 6.33 -5.72
N VAL A 48 5.93 7.04 -4.61
CA VAL A 48 5.78 8.49 -4.51
C VAL A 48 7.10 9.12 -4.10
N CYS A 49 7.39 10.26 -4.70
CA CYS A 49 8.50 11.15 -4.36
C CYS A 49 7.93 12.38 -3.67
N ILE A 50 8.39 12.68 -2.45
CA ILE A 50 8.00 13.86 -1.66
C ILE A 50 9.25 14.64 -1.25
N PRO A 51 9.17 15.97 -1.00
CA PRO A 51 10.31 16.71 -0.51
C PRO A 51 10.67 16.27 0.92
N LEU A 52 11.95 16.37 1.27
CA LEU A 52 12.41 16.25 2.64
C LEU A 52 12.01 17.53 3.41
N PHE A 53 11.10 17.41 4.38
CA PHE A 53 10.73 18.56 5.22
C PHE A 53 11.78 18.82 6.29
N SER A 54 12.21 20.07 6.43
CA SER A 54 13.04 20.51 7.57
C SER A 54 12.30 20.33 8.90
N SER A 55 13.04 19.89 9.92
CA SER A 55 12.55 19.65 11.29
C SER A 55 11.83 20.85 11.92
N SER A 56 12.15 22.07 11.48
CA SER A 56 11.55 23.31 12.01
C SER A 56 10.15 23.62 11.44
N LYS A 57 9.69 22.91 10.39
CA LYS A 57 8.37 23.14 9.78
C LYS A 57 7.41 22.02 10.20
N SER A 58 6.22 22.39 10.65
CA SER A 58 5.14 21.42 10.83
C SER A 58 4.85 20.73 9.50
N LEU A 59 4.72 19.40 9.52
CA LEU A 59 4.32 18.64 8.34
C LEU A 59 2.98 19.20 7.80
N PRO A 60 2.86 19.51 6.49
CA PRO A 60 1.59 19.92 5.93
C PRO A 60 0.53 18.82 6.12
N ASN A 61 -0.75 19.20 6.19
CA ASN A 61 -1.87 18.25 6.31
C ASN A 61 -1.84 17.17 5.21
N LEU A 62 -1.29 17.48 4.03
CA LEU A 62 -0.97 16.54 2.97
C LEU A 62 0.40 16.92 2.41
N PRO A 63 1.38 15.99 2.34
CA PRO A 63 2.67 16.29 1.73
C PRO A 63 2.51 16.51 0.22
N PRO A 64 3.16 17.52 -0.39
CA PRO A 64 3.21 17.64 -1.84
C PRO A 64 3.88 16.40 -2.46
N ILE A 65 3.22 15.83 -3.46
CA ILE A 65 3.75 14.73 -4.26
C ILE A 65 4.47 15.35 -5.46
N LEU A 66 5.80 15.24 -5.50
CA LEU A 66 6.62 15.75 -6.60
C LEU A 66 6.54 14.81 -7.80
N GLY A 67 6.48 13.51 -7.56
CA GLY A 67 6.35 12.49 -8.60
C GLY A 67 5.63 11.25 -8.09
N ARG A 68 4.90 10.59 -8.99
CA ARG A 68 4.17 9.34 -8.70
C ARG A 68 4.23 8.39 -9.89
N ALA A 69 4.58 7.14 -9.62
CA ALA A 69 4.60 6.07 -10.61
C ALA A 69 3.89 4.82 -10.08
N VAL A 70 3.42 4.00 -11.02
CA VAL A 70 2.78 2.71 -10.74
C VAL A 70 3.35 1.69 -11.69
N SER A 71 3.81 0.56 -11.15
CA SER A 71 4.27 -0.59 -11.93
C SER A 71 3.53 -1.86 -11.47
N GLY A 72 3.93 -3.00 -12.02
CA GLY A 72 3.37 -4.32 -11.73
C GLY A 72 3.62 -4.80 -10.30
N CYS A 73 3.44 -6.10 -10.09
CA CYS A 73 3.61 -6.74 -8.78
C CYS A 73 5.08 -6.78 -8.35
N SER A 74 5.38 -6.33 -7.14
CA SER A 74 6.71 -6.44 -6.50
C SER A 74 6.77 -7.53 -5.41
N ASN A 75 5.72 -8.34 -5.27
CA ASN A 75 5.73 -9.47 -4.36
C ASN A 75 6.54 -10.62 -4.98
N HIS A 76 7.75 -10.85 -4.47
CA HIS A 76 8.65 -11.90 -4.93
C HIS A 76 8.05 -13.31 -4.84
N ASN A 77 7.10 -13.56 -3.92
CA ASN A 77 6.41 -14.85 -3.83
C ASN A 77 5.43 -15.07 -5.01
N SER A 78 5.04 -14.00 -5.70
CA SER A 78 4.11 -14.05 -6.82
C SER A 78 4.83 -14.07 -8.18
N VAL A 79 5.86 -13.24 -8.36
CA VAL A 79 6.53 -13.05 -9.67
C VAL A 79 7.98 -13.52 -9.71
N GLY A 80 8.54 -13.97 -8.58
CA GLY A 80 9.97 -14.27 -8.44
C GLY A 80 10.81 -13.04 -8.12
N GLU A 81 12.06 -13.28 -7.72
CA GLU A 81 12.99 -12.26 -7.20
C GLU A 81 13.41 -11.24 -8.25
N THR A 82 13.84 -11.69 -9.44
CA THR A 82 14.30 -10.78 -10.51
C THR A 82 13.20 -9.82 -10.95
N ALA A 83 12.02 -10.34 -11.30
CA ALA A 83 10.90 -9.50 -11.74
C ALA A 83 10.43 -8.50 -10.66
N ALA A 84 10.44 -8.91 -9.38
CA ALA A 84 10.09 -8.04 -8.28
C ALA A 84 11.11 -6.89 -8.12
N ARG A 85 12.40 -7.18 -8.27
CA ARG A 85 13.47 -6.19 -8.22
C ARG A 85 13.38 -5.21 -9.38
N ASP A 86 13.25 -5.70 -10.61
CA ASP A 86 13.12 -4.87 -11.81
C ASP A 86 11.93 -3.91 -11.67
N THR A 87 10.79 -4.42 -11.20
CA THR A 87 9.59 -3.61 -10.91
C THR A 87 9.86 -2.48 -9.91
N LEU A 88 10.62 -2.75 -8.84
CA LEU A 88 10.97 -1.75 -7.83
C LEU A 88 11.90 -0.67 -8.41
N GLU A 89 12.93 -1.07 -9.15
CA GLU A 89 13.87 -0.14 -9.80
C GLU A 89 13.14 0.75 -10.82
N GLU A 90 12.31 0.16 -11.68
CA GLU A 90 11.52 0.87 -12.69
C GLU A 90 10.57 1.90 -12.06
N VAL A 91 9.81 1.51 -11.03
CA VAL A 91 8.82 2.41 -10.42
C VAL A 91 9.50 3.56 -9.68
N MET A 92 10.66 3.34 -9.07
CA MET A 92 11.45 4.41 -8.45
C MET A 92 12.05 5.36 -9.49
N ALA A 93 12.60 4.82 -10.58
CA ALA A 93 13.14 5.60 -11.69
C ALA A 93 12.07 6.52 -12.30
N GLU A 94 10.88 5.98 -12.55
CA GLU A 94 9.76 6.73 -13.13
C GLU A 94 9.24 7.81 -12.18
N ALA A 95 9.12 7.51 -10.88
CA ALA A 95 8.70 8.50 -9.89
C ALA A 95 9.69 9.67 -9.76
N LEU A 96 11.00 9.37 -9.77
CA LEU A 96 12.06 10.39 -9.76
C LEU A 96 12.05 11.23 -11.04
N SER A 97 11.95 10.59 -12.21
CA SER A 97 11.84 11.26 -13.50
C SER A 97 10.65 12.24 -13.54
N LYS A 98 9.46 11.80 -13.09
CA LYS A 98 8.26 12.66 -13.00
C LYS A 98 8.41 13.80 -12.00
N SER A 99 9.23 13.64 -10.97
CA SER A 99 9.54 14.71 -10.01
C SER A 99 10.59 15.71 -10.49
N GLY A 100 11.25 15.44 -11.62
CA GLY A 100 12.39 16.24 -12.08
C GLY A 100 13.61 16.14 -11.16
N SER A 101 13.68 15.10 -10.32
CA SER A 101 14.76 14.88 -9.35
C SER A 101 15.70 13.78 -9.82
N ASP A 102 16.97 13.90 -9.45
CA ASP A 102 18.00 12.89 -9.71
C ASP A 102 18.11 11.90 -8.54
N TRP A 103 18.65 10.70 -8.78
CA TRP A 103 18.91 9.71 -7.73
C TRP A 103 19.81 10.24 -6.62
N SER A 104 20.75 11.14 -6.94
CA SER A 104 21.69 11.74 -5.99
C SER A 104 21.05 12.61 -4.91
N VAL A 105 19.80 13.07 -5.09
CA VAL A 105 19.10 13.89 -4.09
C VAL A 105 18.18 13.07 -3.18
N VAL A 106 18.07 11.75 -3.40
CA VAL A 106 17.29 10.85 -2.54
C VAL A 106 17.98 10.74 -1.18
N HIS A 107 17.28 11.11 -0.12
CA HIS A 107 17.82 11.05 1.24
C HIS A 107 17.35 9.82 2.01
N ALA A 108 16.11 9.38 1.77
CA ALA A 108 15.58 8.17 2.38
C ALA A 108 14.57 7.48 1.48
N VAL A 109 14.45 6.17 1.69
CA VAL A 109 13.52 5.28 1.03
C VAL A 109 12.82 4.45 2.09
N CYS A 110 11.49 4.40 2.06
CA CYS A 110 10.74 3.43 2.84
C CYS A 110 9.88 2.58 1.90
N LEU A 111 10.14 1.27 1.95
CA LEU A 111 9.41 0.25 1.22
C LEU A 111 8.44 -0.47 2.18
N GLY A 112 7.15 -0.25 2.01
CA GLY A 112 6.10 -1.12 2.56
C GLY A 112 5.75 -2.18 1.53
N VAL A 113 5.96 -3.46 1.82
CA VAL A 113 5.72 -4.52 0.84
C VAL A 113 5.01 -5.72 1.45
N SER A 114 4.03 -6.24 0.72
CA SER A 114 3.32 -7.47 1.04
C SER A 114 4.30 -8.64 1.04
N GLY A 115 4.21 -9.48 2.06
CA GLY A 115 5.04 -10.69 2.18
C GLY A 115 6.29 -10.52 3.03
N VAL A 116 6.69 -9.29 3.38
CA VAL A 116 7.71 -9.06 4.41
C VAL A 116 7.10 -9.31 5.78
N ASN A 117 7.35 -10.49 6.34
CA ASN A 117 6.78 -10.95 7.60
C ASN A 117 7.86 -11.32 8.63
N HIS A 118 9.06 -11.67 8.16
CA HIS A 118 10.18 -12.06 9.01
C HIS A 118 11.39 -11.13 8.79
N PRO A 119 12.30 -11.01 9.79
CA PRO A 119 13.54 -10.26 9.64
C PRO A 119 14.38 -10.65 8.42
N THR A 120 14.32 -11.93 8.02
CA THR A 120 15.00 -12.44 6.81
C THR A 120 14.43 -11.86 5.53
N ASP A 121 13.11 -11.65 5.45
CA ASP A 121 12.47 -11.03 4.29
C ASP A 121 12.85 -9.55 4.23
N GLN A 122 12.87 -8.89 5.39
CA GLN A 122 13.26 -7.49 5.53
C GLN A 122 14.71 -7.27 5.09
N GLU A 123 15.66 -8.09 5.57
CA GLU A 123 17.07 -8.00 5.17
C GLU A 123 17.28 -8.30 3.69
N ARG A 124 16.51 -9.22 3.10
CA ARG A 124 16.58 -9.49 1.65
C ARG A 124 16.23 -8.23 0.85
N MET A 125 15.11 -7.59 1.16
CA MET A 125 14.71 -6.34 0.47
C MET A 125 15.71 -5.21 0.72
N LEU A 126 16.25 -5.10 1.95
CA LEU A 126 17.28 -4.11 2.27
C LEU A 126 18.55 -4.32 1.43
N ASN A 127 18.97 -5.56 1.22
CA ASN A 127 20.13 -5.87 0.38
C ASN A 127 19.90 -5.42 -1.07
N TRP A 128 18.72 -5.65 -1.64
CA TRP A 128 18.41 -5.13 -2.98
C TRP A 128 18.48 -3.60 -3.03
N LEU A 129 17.89 -2.91 -2.04
CA LEU A 129 17.94 -1.45 -1.98
C LEU A 129 19.38 -0.91 -1.80
N ARG A 130 20.25 -1.63 -1.07
CA ARG A 130 21.67 -1.28 -0.90
C ARG A 130 22.48 -1.40 -2.20
N GLU A 131 22.02 -2.20 -3.17
CA GLU A 131 22.64 -2.28 -4.49
C GLU A 131 22.23 -1.10 -5.40
N ILE A 132 21.06 -0.52 -5.15
CA ILE A 132 20.51 0.61 -5.93
C ILE A 132 21.01 1.95 -5.39
N PHE A 133 21.05 2.09 -4.07
CA PHE A 133 21.34 3.37 -3.41
C PHE A 133 22.72 3.38 -2.73
N PRO A 134 23.43 4.53 -2.75
CA PRO A 134 24.67 4.68 -2.01
C PRO A 134 24.43 4.63 -0.48
N SER A 135 25.48 4.30 0.28
CA SER A 135 25.41 4.01 1.72
C SER A 135 24.91 5.16 2.62
N HIS A 136 24.88 6.40 2.11
CA HIS A 136 24.36 7.55 2.86
C HIS A 136 22.83 7.66 2.81
N VAL A 137 22.16 6.96 1.88
CA VAL A 137 20.69 6.93 1.80
C VAL A 137 20.15 6.04 2.90
N LYS A 138 19.16 6.54 3.64
CA LYS A 138 18.52 5.79 4.72
C LYS A 138 17.44 4.87 4.15
N LEU A 139 17.55 3.59 4.42
CA LEU A 139 16.69 2.55 3.85
C LEU A 139 15.85 1.89 4.94
N TYR A 140 14.54 1.92 4.75
CA TYR A 140 13.57 1.29 5.65
C TYR A 140 12.74 0.29 4.85
N VAL A 141 12.58 -0.92 5.39
CA VAL A 141 11.68 -1.93 4.84
C VAL A 141 10.69 -2.31 5.93
N LYS A 142 9.42 -2.30 5.60
CA LYS A 142 8.30 -2.62 6.47
C LYS A 142 7.29 -3.50 5.75
N ASN A 143 6.43 -4.14 6.53
CA ASN A 143 5.24 -4.77 6.01
C ASN A 143 4.30 -3.69 5.41
N ASP A 144 3.59 -4.02 4.34
CA ASP A 144 2.60 -3.14 3.69
C ASP A 144 1.54 -2.61 4.65
N ALA A 145 1.13 -3.41 5.65
CA ALA A 145 0.20 -2.97 6.69
C ALA A 145 0.73 -1.77 7.49
N VAL A 146 2.05 -1.64 7.66
CA VAL A 146 2.65 -0.49 8.36
C VAL A 146 2.51 0.78 7.53
N ALA A 147 2.73 0.70 6.22
CA ALA A 147 2.53 1.82 5.29
C ALA A 147 1.05 2.22 5.20
N ALA A 148 0.14 1.23 5.18
CA ALA A 148 -1.30 1.45 5.20
C ALA A 148 -1.78 2.08 6.50
N LEU A 149 -1.27 1.67 7.66
CA LEU A 149 -1.55 2.35 8.93
C LEU A 149 -1.09 3.80 8.88
N ALA A 150 0.15 4.03 8.40
CA ALA A 150 0.74 5.35 8.30
C ALA A 150 -0.01 6.30 7.37
N SER A 151 -0.65 5.80 6.30
CA SER A 151 -1.45 6.66 5.41
C SER A 151 -2.74 7.16 6.05
N GLY A 152 -3.34 6.39 6.96
CA GLY A 152 -4.50 6.83 7.73
C GLY A 152 -4.16 7.71 8.94
N THR A 153 -2.91 7.64 9.43
CA THR A 153 -2.46 8.31 10.67
C THR A 153 -1.44 9.42 10.42
N MET A 154 -1.19 9.77 9.15
CA MET A 154 -0.21 10.77 8.73
C MET A 154 1.20 10.49 9.26
N GLY A 155 1.63 9.23 9.13
CA GLY A 155 2.96 8.76 9.52
C GLY A 155 3.10 8.29 10.97
N LYS A 156 2.07 8.46 11.82
CA LYS A 156 2.14 8.05 13.23
C LYS A 156 1.86 6.55 13.39
N LEU A 157 2.81 5.81 13.97
CA LEU A 157 2.60 4.40 14.31
C LEU A 157 1.87 4.26 15.64
N HIS A 158 0.55 4.43 15.60
CA HIS A 158 -0.35 4.20 16.72
C HIS A 158 -1.73 3.76 16.22
N GLY A 159 -2.35 2.82 16.92
CA GLY A 159 -3.67 2.28 16.61
C GLY A 159 -3.62 0.99 15.81
N CYS A 160 -4.65 0.75 15.02
CA CYS A 160 -4.83 -0.48 14.25
C CYS A 160 -5.10 -0.16 12.78
N VAL A 161 -4.64 -0.99 11.87
CA VAL A 161 -5.09 -1.05 10.49
C VAL A 161 -5.82 -2.37 10.26
N LEU A 162 -6.87 -2.33 9.46
CA LEU A 162 -7.52 -3.49 8.86
C LEU A 162 -7.43 -3.34 7.34
N ILE A 163 -6.72 -4.26 6.71
CA ILE A 163 -6.68 -4.41 5.25
C ILE A 163 -7.60 -5.56 4.88
N ALA A 164 -8.53 -5.35 3.95
CA ALA A 164 -9.26 -6.43 3.29
C ALA A 164 -9.39 -6.14 1.79
N GLY A 165 -8.61 -6.89 1.00
CA GLY A 165 -8.61 -6.91 -0.46
C GLY A 165 -8.70 -8.37 -0.93
N THR A 166 -7.78 -8.81 -1.78
CA THR A 166 -7.66 -10.23 -2.14
C THR A 166 -7.43 -11.12 -0.91
N GLY A 167 -6.48 -10.73 -0.04
CA GLY A 167 -6.30 -11.26 1.32
C GLY A 167 -6.79 -10.26 2.38
N CYS A 168 -6.60 -10.55 3.65
CA CYS A 168 -6.84 -9.59 4.72
C CYS A 168 -5.82 -9.70 5.85
N ILE A 169 -5.61 -8.62 6.59
CA ILE A 169 -4.73 -8.56 7.75
C ILE A 169 -5.21 -7.46 8.69
N SER A 170 -5.10 -7.70 10.00
CA SER A 170 -5.14 -6.65 11.00
C SER A 170 -3.76 -6.52 11.66
N TYR A 171 -3.26 -5.29 11.75
CA TYR A 171 -1.95 -4.98 12.28
C TYR A 171 -2.00 -3.69 13.07
N GLY A 172 -1.20 -3.53 14.13
CA GLY A 172 -1.28 -2.33 14.95
C GLY A 172 -0.07 -2.08 15.82
N PHE A 173 -0.03 -0.87 16.38
CA PHE A 173 1.01 -0.38 17.27
C PHE A 173 0.41 0.33 18.48
N ALA A 174 0.94 0.03 19.67
CA ALA A 174 0.73 0.86 20.86
C ALA A 174 1.71 2.05 20.87
N GLU A 175 1.44 3.08 21.68
CA GLU A 175 2.31 4.26 21.78
C GLU A 175 3.73 3.93 22.27
N ASP A 176 3.88 2.86 23.04
CA ASP A 176 5.15 2.34 23.53
C ASP A 176 5.96 1.56 22.47
N GLY A 177 5.42 1.44 21.24
CA GLY A 177 6.06 0.75 20.12
C GLY A 177 5.82 -0.75 20.06
N ARG A 178 5.07 -1.36 21.00
CA ARG A 178 4.65 -2.75 20.86
C ARG A 178 3.76 -2.92 19.63
N GLU A 179 3.95 -4.02 18.92
CA GLU A 179 3.18 -4.37 17.73
C GLU A 179 2.39 -5.67 17.88
N ALA A 180 1.29 -5.77 17.15
CA ALA A 180 0.48 -6.97 17.09
C ALA A 180 -0.13 -7.16 15.71
N ARG A 181 -0.34 -8.44 15.38
CA ARG A 181 -0.95 -8.89 14.14
C ARG A 181 -2.04 -9.91 14.43
N ALA A 182 -3.08 -9.91 13.62
CA ALA A 182 -4.05 -10.98 13.47
C ALA A 182 -4.44 -11.16 11.99
N SER A 183 -4.82 -12.38 11.60
CA SER A 183 -5.02 -12.73 10.18
C SER A 183 -3.75 -12.52 9.32
N GLY A 184 -3.92 -12.51 7.99
CA GLY A 184 -2.85 -12.41 7.01
C GLY A 184 -2.08 -13.71 6.83
N ALA A 185 -2.61 -14.85 7.28
CA ALA A 185 -1.93 -16.15 7.17
C ALA A 185 -2.11 -16.79 5.78
N GLY A 186 -2.87 -16.13 4.90
CA GLY A 186 -3.26 -16.65 3.59
C GLY A 186 -4.52 -17.50 3.65
N PRO A 187 -5.12 -17.77 2.49
CA PRO A 187 -6.46 -18.34 2.36
C PRO A 187 -6.58 -19.80 2.82
N VAL A 188 -5.46 -20.52 2.95
CA VAL A 188 -5.45 -21.90 3.45
C VAL A 188 -5.56 -21.94 4.98
N LEU A 189 -4.94 -20.96 5.65
CA LEU A 189 -4.83 -20.91 7.11
C LEU A 189 -5.84 -19.94 7.74
N GLY A 190 -6.58 -19.17 6.94
CA GLY A 190 -7.54 -18.20 7.42
C GLY A 190 -7.96 -17.21 6.34
N ASP A 191 -8.01 -15.94 6.72
CA ASP A 191 -8.40 -14.82 5.85
C ASP A 191 -9.82 -14.98 5.26
N TRP A 192 -10.74 -15.54 6.05
CA TRP A 192 -12.11 -15.82 5.60
C TRP A 192 -12.95 -14.56 5.39
N GLY A 193 -12.54 -13.45 6.00
CA GLY A 193 -13.04 -12.11 5.74
C GLY A 193 -12.50 -11.42 4.47
N SER A 194 -11.48 -11.99 3.83
CA SER A 194 -10.90 -11.43 2.60
C SER A 194 -11.81 -11.65 1.38
N GLY A 195 -11.50 -10.97 0.28
CA GLY A 195 -12.21 -11.17 -0.98
C GLY A 195 -12.07 -12.60 -1.50
N TYR A 196 -10.89 -13.22 -1.35
CA TYR A 196 -10.73 -14.65 -1.66
C TYR A 196 -11.62 -15.50 -0.75
N GLY A 197 -11.60 -15.26 0.57
CA GLY A 197 -12.36 -16.03 1.55
C GLY A 197 -13.88 -15.98 1.30
N ILE A 198 -14.40 -14.79 1.00
CA ILE A 198 -15.81 -14.56 0.63
C ILE A 198 -16.17 -15.34 -0.64
N ALA A 199 -15.38 -15.17 -1.70
CA ALA A 199 -15.66 -15.80 -2.98
C ALA A 199 -15.48 -17.33 -2.96
N ALA A 200 -14.49 -17.84 -2.22
CA ALA A 200 -14.27 -19.28 -2.05
C ALA A 200 -15.45 -19.94 -1.31
N LYS A 201 -16.00 -19.29 -0.28
CA LYS A 201 -17.24 -19.74 0.38
C LYS A 201 -18.43 -19.72 -0.57
N ALA A 202 -18.52 -18.72 -1.45
CA ALA A 202 -19.58 -18.65 -2.46
C ALA A 202 -19.47 -19.76 -3.51
N LEU A 203 -18.28 -20.01 -4.06
CA LEU A 203 -18.02 -21.14 -4.96
C LEU A 203 -18.36 -22.48 -4.30
N THR A 204 -17.96 -22.66 -3.04
CA THR A 204 -18.33 -23.84 -2.25
C THR A 204 -19.85 -23.97 -2.10
N ALA A 205 -20.55 -22.88 -1.86
CA ALA A 205 -22.00 -22.87 -1.77
C ALA A 205 -22.67 -23.28 -3.10
N VAL A 206 -22.15 -22.82 -4.25
CA VAL A 206 -22.64 -23.22 -5.58
C VAL A 206 -22.49 -24.73 -5.79
N ILE A 207 -21.31 -25.30 -5.49
CA ILE A 207 -21.09 -26.75 -5.60
C ILE A 207 -22.03 -27.54 -4.67
N ARG A 208 -22.20 -27.08 -3.43
CA ARG A 208 -23.11 -27.73 -2.46
C ARG A 208 -24.57 -27.65 -2.90
N ALA A 209 -24.99 -26.54 -3.50
CA ALA A 209 -26.34 -26.40 -4.05
C ALA A 209 -26.56 -27.34 -5.23
N HIS A 210 -25.52 -27.53 -6.06
CA HIS A 210 -25.56 -28.41 -7.22
C HIS A 210 -25.63 -29.90 -6.85
N ASP A 211 -24.79 -30.33 -5.90
CA ASP A 211 -24.72 -31.74 -5.47
C ASP A 211 -25.73 -32.13 -4.37
N GLY A 212 -26.60 -31.19 -3.96
CA GLY A 212 -27.67 -31.41 -3.00
C GLY A 212 -27.26 -31.36 -1.52
N ARG A 213 -26.00 -31.05 -1.19
CA ARG A 213 -25.53 -30.89 0.21
C ARG A 213 -25.84 -29.52 0.81
N GLY A 214 -26.34 -28.57 0.02
CA GLY A 214 -26.67 -27.21 0.42
C GLY A 214 -27.99 -26.72 -0.16
N PRO A 215 -28.54 -25.62 0.37
CA PRO A 215 -29.74 -25.01 -0.17
C PRO A 215 -29.48 -24.43 -1.57
N GLN A 216 -30.54 -24.29 -2.37
CA GLN A 216 -30.50 -23.52 -3.61
C GLN A 216 -30.18 -22.05 -3.32
N THR A 217 -29.43 -21.41 -4.22
CA THR A 217 -28.96 -20.03 -4.06
C THR A 217 -28.85 -19.32 -5.40
N LEU A 218 -29.11 -18.01 -5.40
CA LEU A 218 -28.90 -17.12 -6.55
C LEU A 218 -27.43 -17.07 -6.99
N LEU A 219 -26.49 -17.42 -6.10
CA LEU A 219 -25.06 -17.48 -6.39
C LEU A 219 -24.75 -18.38 -7.58
N THR A 220 -25.48 -19.50 -7.74
CA THR A 220 -25.26 -20.46 -8.84
C THR A 220 -25.36 -19.77 -10.19
N ASN A 221 -26.51 -19.15 -10.48
CA ASN A 221 -26.73 -18.52 -11.79
C ASN A 221 -25.87 -17.27 -11.97
N LYS A 222 -25.63 -16.50 -10.90
CA LYS A 222 -24.84 -15.26 -10.95
C LYS A 222 -23.38 -15.53 -11.25
N ILE A 223 -22.76 -16.46 -10.53
CA ILE A 223 -21.35 -16.81 -10.73
C ILE A 223 -21.13 -17.49 -12.08
N LEU A 224 -21.98 -18.46 -12.47
CA LEU A 224 -21.85 -19.10 -13.78
C LEU A 224 -21.94 -18.09 -14.92
N LYS A 225 -22.88 -17.13 -14.84
CA LYS A 225 -22.99 -16.06 -15.82
C LYS A 225 -21.75 -15.16 -15.83
N ALA A 226 -21.23 -14.76 -14.67
CA ALA A 226 -20.03 -13.93 -14.57
C ALA A 226 -18.78 -14.62 -15.15
N LEU A 227 -18.72 -15.95 -15.05
CA LEU A 227 -17.61 -16.77 -15.55
C LEU A 227 -17.82 -17.33 -16.96
N CYS A 228 -18.97 -17.07 -17.58
CA CYS A 228 -19.37 -17.65 -18.87
C CYS A 228 -19.34 -19.19 -18.88
N LEU A 229 -19.74 -19.82 -17.78
CA LEU A 229 -19.81 -21.27 -17.63
C LEU A 229 -21.25 -21.78 -17.82
N SER A 230 -21.40 -22.98 -18.38
CA SER A 230 -22.73 -23.53 -18.67
C SER A 230 -23.29 -24.37 -17.52
N SER A 231 -22.43 -24.87 -16.63
CA SER A 231 -22.82 -25.74 -15.53
C SER A 231 -21.90 -25.60 -14.30
N PRO A 232 -22.38 -25.92 -13.07
CA PRO A 232 -21.53 -25.94 -11.88
C PRO A 232 -20.35 -26.92 -11.96
N ASP A 233 -20.45 -28.00 -12.73
CA ASP A 233 -19.36 -28.98 -12.93
C ASP A 233 -18.10 -28.33 -13.54
N GLU A 234 -18.28 -27.31 -14.40
CA GLU A 234 -17.18 -26.58 -15.03
C GLU A 234 -16.38 -25.72 -14.04
N LEU A 235 -16.92 -25.43 -12.84
CA LEU A 235 -16.22 -24.67 -11.81
C LEU A 235 -14.95 -25.37 -11.33
N ILE A 236 -14.92 -26.71 -11.36
CA ILE A 236 -13.73 -27.48 -10.97
C ILE A 236 -12.58 -27.14 -11.94
N GLY A 237 -12.82 -27.30 -13.24
CA GLY A 237 -11.83 -26.97 -14.27
C GLY A 237 -11.43 -25.50 -14.22
N TRP A 238 -12.40 -24.59 -14.08
CA TRP A 238 -12.12 -23.16 -13.97
C TRP A 238 -11.25 -22.82 -12.75
N THR A 239 -11.51 -23.42 -11.59
CA THR A 239 -10.80 -23.14 -10.33
C THR A 239 -9.36 -23.63 -10.37
N TYR A 240 -9.12 -24.85 -10.85
CA TYR A 240 -7.78 -25.45 -10.86
C TYR A 240 -6.92 -25.05 -12.07
N ALA A 241 -7.51 -24.41 -13.10
CA ALA A 241 -6.76 -23.92 -14.25
C ALA A 241 -5.83 -22.73 -13.94
N ASP A 242 -6.12 -21.96 -12.90
CA ASP A 242 -5.32 -20.80 -12.49
C ASP A 242 -5.41 -20.60 -10.97
N PRO A 243 -4.28 -20.69 -10.23
CA PRO A 243 -4.24 -20.57 -8.78
C PRO A 243 -4.36 -19.12 -8.27
N SER A 244 -4.54 -18.12 -9.16
CA SER A 244 -4.61 -16.71 -8.81
C SER A 244 -5.72 -16.39 -7.80
N TRP A 245 -5.32 -15.91 -6.61
CA TRP A 245 -6.28 -15.50 -5.58
C TRP A 245 -7.12 -14.29 -6.02
N ALA A 246 -6.52 -13.39 -6.81
CA ALA A 246 -7.19 -12.19 -7.30
C ALA A 246 -8.38 -12.55 -8.21
N ARG A 247 -8.24 -13.59 -9.04
CA ARG A 247 -9.30 -14.09 -9.92
C ARG A 247 -10.48 -14.65 -9.13
N ILE A 248 -10.22 -15.35 -8.03
CA ILE A 248 -11.28 -15.80 -7.11
C ILE A 248 -11.93 -14.60 -6.41
N ALA A 249 -11.13 -13.71 -5.82
CA ALA A 249 -11.61 -12.53 -5.11
C ALA A 249 -12.45 -11.58 -6.00
N ALA A 250 -12.23 -11.57 -7.31
CA ALA A 250 -13.03 -10.79 -8.26
C ALA A 250 -14.52 -11.18 -8.31
N LEU A 251 -14.92 -12.31 -7.71
CA LEU A 251 -16.32 -12.75 -7.61
C LEU A 251 -17.10 -12.12 -6.44
N VAL A 252 -16.46 -11.38 -5.53
CA VAL A 252 -17.12 -10.70 -4.40
C VAL A 252 -18.33 -9.85 -4.83
N PRO A 253 -18.29 -9.07 -5.92
CA PRO A 253 -19.44 -8.28 -6.36
C PRO A 253 -20.70 -9.11 -6.63
N GLU A 254 -20.56 -10.36 -7.10
CA GLU A 254 -21.69 -11.26 -7.33
C GLU A 254 -22.29 -11.76 -6.03
N VAL A 255 -21.45 -12.01 -5.01
CA VAL A 255 -21.90 -12.37 -3.66
C VAL A 255 -22.69 -11.24 -3.03
N VAL A 256 -22.17 -10.00 -3.13
CA VAL A 256 -22.85 -8.80 -2.67
C VAL A 256 -24.19 -8.63 -3.39
N SER A 257 -24.22 -8.71 -4.72
CA SER A 257 -25.46 -8.60 -5.51
C SER A 257 -26.50 -9.66 -5.13
N CYS A 258 -26.11 -10.87 -4.77
CA CYS A 258 -27.03 -11.90 -4.29
C CYS A 258 -27.60 -11.57 -2.90
N ALA A 259 -26.77 -11.10 -1.98
CA ALA A 259 -27.24 -10.68 -0.65
C ALA A 259 -28.23 -9.52 -0.74
N GLU A 260 -27.99 -8.54 -1.62
CA GLU A 260 -28.90 -7.44 -1.91
C GLU A 260 -30.24 -7.92 -2.49
N ALA A 261 -30.24 -9.04 -3.21
CA ALA A 261 -31.43 -9.73 -3.70
C ALA A 261 -32.07 -10.68 -2.66
N CYS A 262 -31.75 -10.50 -1.37
CA CYS A 262 -32.25 -11.27 -0.24
C CYS A 262 -31.88 -12.77 -0.28
N ASP A 263 -30.80 -13.15 -0.95
CA ASP A 263 -30.28 -14.52 -0.89
C ASP A 263 -29.67 -14.79 0.50
N GLN A 264 -30.26 -15.76 1.22
CA GLN A 264 -29.85 -16.08 2.60
C GLN A 264 -28.43 -16.66 2.68
N VAL A 265 -28.00 -17.42 1.66
CA VAL A 265 -26.67 -18.03 1.63
C VAL A 265 -25.60 -16.96 1.44
N ALA A 266 -25.78 -16.07 0.47
CA ALA A 266 -24.90 -14.94 0.23
C ALA A 266 -24.85 -14.00 1.44
N THR A 267 -26.01 -13.67 2.02
CA THR A 267 -26.09 -12.85 3.24
C THR A 267 -25.29 -13.47 4.38
N LYS A 268 -25.45 -14.78 4.61
CA LYS A 268 -24.69 -15.49 5.65
C LYS A 268 -23.19 -15.43 5.40
N ILE A 269 -22.73 -15.64 4.15
CA ILE A 269 -21.31 -15.57 3.81
C ILE A 269 -20.72 -14.20 4.16
N LEU A 270 -21.44 -13.12 3.85
CA LEU A 270 -20.98 -11.76 4.12
C LEU A 270 -21.01 -11.43 5.61
N VAL A 271 -22.02 -11.87 6.35
CA VAL A 271 -22.07 -11.71 7.82
C VAL A 271 -20.91 -12.47 8.49
N ASP A 272 -20.66 -13.71 8.08
CA ASP A 272 -19.56 -14.50 8.63
C ASP A 272 -18.20 -13.83 8.31
N ALA A 273 -18.05 -13.20 7.13
CA ALA A 273 -16.85 -12.44 6.77
C ALA A 273 -16.66 -11.16 7.60
N VAL A 274 -17.74 -10.41 7.85
CA VAL A 274 -17.73 -9.24 8.74
C VAL A 274 -17.25 -9.62 10.14
N GLN A 275 -17.78 -10.73 10.69
CA GLN A 275 -17.39 -11.22 12.00
C GLN A 275 -15.91 -11.61 12.06
N ASP A 276 -15.40 -12.31 11.05
CA ASP A 276 -13.99 -12.70 10.96
C ASP A 276 -13.05 -11.48 10.93
N LEU A 277 -13.39 -10.45 10.13
CA LEU A 277 -12.66 -9.19 10.08
C LEU A 277 -12.70 -8.46 11.43
N ALA A 278 -13.86 -8.33 12.06
CA ALA A 278 -13.99 -7.66 13.36
C ALA A 278 -13.23 -8.41 14.47
N LEU A 279 -13.22 -9.75 14.45
CA LEU A 279 -12.43 -10.57 15.38
C LEU A 279 -10.93 -10.34 15.20
N SER A 280 -10.44 -10.13 13.98
CA SER A 280 -9.03 -9.82 13.73
C SER A 280 -8.62 -8.49 14.37
N VAL A 281 -9.44 -7.44 14.22
CA VAL A 281 -9.21 -6.13 14.86
C VAL A 281 -9.25 -6.27 16.38
N LYS A 282 -10.24 -6.99 16.91
CA LYS A 282 -10.36 -7.26 18.34
C LYS A 282 -9.09 -7.88 18.92
N ALA A 283 -8.53 -8.88 18.24
CA ALA A 283 -7.32 -9.55 18.70
C ALA A 283 -6.12 -8.60 18.79
N VAL A 284 -5.96 -7.68 17.82
CA VAL A 284 -4.91 -6.65 17.85
C VAL A 284 -5.14 -5.65 18.97
N VAL A 285 -6.36 -5.11 19.09
CA VAL A 285 -6.75 -4.13 20.13
C VAL A 285 -6.48 -4.68 21.53
N GLN A 286 -6.86 -5.93 21.80
CA GLN A 286 -6.69 -6.56 23.11
C GLN A 286 -5.21 -6.83 23.45
N ARG A 287 -4.42 -7.33 22.50
CA ARG A 287 -2.98 -7.59 22.71
C ARG A 287 -2.18 -6.33 22.98
N LEU A 288 -2.59 -5.22 22.37
CA LEU A 288 -1.91 -3.92 22.51
C LEU A 288 -2.51 -3.03 23.59
N SER A 289 -3.67 -3.41 24.12
CA SER A 289 -4.46 -2.61 25.08
C SER A 289 -4.81 -1.22 24.52
N LEU A 290 -5.12 -1.13 23.21
CA LEU A 290 -5.39 0.15 22.54
C LEU A 290 -6.60 0.89 23.09
N CYS A 291 -7.57 0.16 23.64
CA CYS A 291 -8.78 0.74 24.25
C CYS A 291 -8.58 1.22 25.69
N GLY A 292 -7.36 1.18 26.24
CA GLY A 292 -7.08 1.56 27.63
C GLY A 292 -7.67 0.60 28.67
N GLU A 293 -7.44 0.88 29.95
CA GLU A 293 -7.88 0.03 31.06
C GLU A 293 -9.41 0.00 31.23
N ASP A 294 -10.09 1.11 30.89
CA ASP A 294 -11.54 1.25 30.99
C ASP A 294 -12.30 0.80 29.72
N GLY A 295 -11.56 0.41 28.67
CA GLY A 295 -12.10 -0.04 27.39
C GLY A 295 -12.63 1.08 26.48
N ASN A 296 -12.51 2.36 26.87
CA ASN A 296 -13.06 3.51 26.15
C ASN A 296 -12.01 4.44 25.57
N GLY A 297 -10.72 4.11 25.70
CA GLY A 297 -9.61 4.87 25.15
C GLY A 297 -9.75 5.09 23.64
N PHE A 298 -9.40 6.29 23.19
CA PHE A 298 -9.38 6.65 21.79
C PHE A 298 -8.25 5.91 21.05
N PHE A 299 -8.54 5.29 19.91
CA PHE A 299 -7.51 4.79 19.00
C PHE A 299 -8.01 4.77 17.55
N PRO A 300 -7.15 5.08 16.56
CA PRO A 300 -7.54 5.01 15.16
C PRO A 300 -7.62 3.57 14.67
N VAL A 301 -8.61 3.29 13.82
CA VAL A 301 -8.73 2.04 13.05
C VAL A 301 -8.73 2.38 11.57
N VAL A 302 -7.57 2.26 10.94
CA VAL A 302 -7.39 2.57 9.52
C VAL A 302 -7.95 1.42 8.67
N MET A 303 -8.86 1.73 7.74
CA MET A 303 -9.59 0.76 6.93
C MET A 303 -9.12 0.86 5.47
N VAL A 304 -8.54 -0.21 4.92
CA VAL A 304 -7.95 -0.23 3.58
C VAL A 304 -8.38 -1.46 2.77
N GLY A 305 -8.57 -1.29 1.47
CA GLY A 305 -8.81 -2.38 0.52
C GLY A 305 -10.26 -2.48 0.04
N GLY A 306 -10.42 -2.98 -1.18
CA GLY A 306 -11.68 -2.93 -1.94
C GLY A 306 -12.85 -3.68 -1.29
N VAL A 307 -12.61 -4.63 -0.38
CA VAL A 307 -13.70 -5.30 0.37
C VAL A 307 -14.36 -4.34 1.37
N LEU A 308 -13.63 -3.34 1.87
CA LEU A 308 -14.11 -2.36 2.85
C LEU A 308 -14.67 -1.08 2.20
N GLU A 309 -14.65 -0.99 0.88
CA GLU A 309 -15.15 0.18 0.15
C GLU A 309 -16.69 0.17 0.04
N ALA A 310 -17.28 1.33 0.35
CA ALA A 310 -18.73 1.52 0.43
C ALA A 310 -19.33 1.84 -0.95
N ASN A 311 -19.52 0.83 -1.80
CA ASN A 311 -19.95 1.06 -3.19
C ASN A 311 -21.27 0.36 -3.55
N ARG A 312 -21.96 -0.22 -2.56
CA ARG A 312 -23.14 -1.09 -2.71
C ARG A 312 -24.12 -0.92 -1.54
N THR A 313 -25.34 -1.42 -1.69
CA THR A 313 -26.36 -1.38 -0.62
C THR A 313 -26.01 -2.34 0.52
N TRP A 314 -25.34 -3.46 0.24
CA TRP A 314 -24.67 -4.25 1.27
C TRP A 314 -23.21 -3.79 1.43
N ASP A 315 -22.86 -3.29 2.62
CA ASP A 315 -21.60 -2.58 2.88
C ASP A 315 -20.82 -3.28 4.01
N ILE A 316 -19.87 -4.13 3.61
CA ILE A 316 -19.04 -4.91 4.53
C ILE A 316 -18.25 -3.97 5.46
N GLY A 317 -17.71 -2.87 4.92
CA GLY A 317 -16.94 -1.90 5.70
C GLY A 317 -17.75 -1.28 6.83
N LYS A 318 -19.00 -0.87 6.56
CA LYS A 318 -19.89 -0.33 7.61
C LYS A 318 -20.26 -1.35 8.67
N GLU A 319 -20.58 -2.59 8.28
CA GLU A 319 -20.93 -3.63 9.24
C GLU A 319 -19.72 -4.03 10.11
N VAL A 320 -18.52 -4.06 9.55
CA VAL A 320 -17.27 -4.26 10.32
C VAL A 320 -17.07 -3.12 11.32
N VAL A 321 -17.20 -1.87 10.89
CA VAL A 321 -17.09 -0.70 11.77
C VAL A 321 -18.09 -0.80 12.93
N LYS A 322 -19.34 -1.15 12.63
CA LYS A 322 -20.37 -1.33 13.65
C LYS A 322 -19.98 -2.41 14.66
N CYS A 323 -19.55 -3.59 14.21
CA CYS A 323 -19.10 -4.66 15.11
C CYS A 323 -17.90 -4.26 15.99
N ILE A 324 -16.98 -3.45 15.44
CA ILE A 324 -15.83 -2.92 16.19
C ILE A 324 -16.30 -1.93 17.26
N GLN A 325 -17.14 -0.95 16.89
CA GLN A 325 -17.58 0.11 17.79
C GLN A 325 -18.55 -0.37 18.88
N GLU A 326 -19.32 -1.42 18.61
CA GLU A 326 -20.13 -2.11 19.63
C GLU A 326 -19.26 -2.70 20.75
N GLN A 327 -18.03 -3.13 20.44
CA GLN A 327 -17.09 -3.71 21.41
C GLN A 327 -16.12 -2.68 21.97
N PHE A 328 -15.74 -1.67 21.17
CA PHE A 328 -14.75 -0.65 21.50
C PHE A 328 -15.30 0.73 21.12
N PRO A 329 -16.04 1.40 22.02
CA PRO A 329 -16.64 2.71 21.74
C PRO A 329 -15.61 3.79 21.39
N GLY A 330 -14.37 3.67 21.87
CA GLY A 330 -13.26 4.56 21.57
C GLY A 330 -12.58 4.32 20.21
N ALA A 331 -12.98 3.28 19.46
CA ALA A 331 -12.45 3.01 18.12
C ALA A 331 -12.91 4.10 17.14
N HIS A 332 -11.95 4.71 16.45
CA HIS A 332 -12.19 5.74 15.46
C HIS A 332 -11.80 5.25 14.05
N PRO A 333 -12.76 4.77 13.24
CA PRO A 333 -12.50 4.31 11.89
C PRO A 333 -12.01 5.45 10.99
N ILE A 334 -10.92 5.22 10.27
CA ILE A 334 -10.32 6.17 9.34
C ILE A 334 -10.23 5.52 7.96
N ARG A 335 -10.73 6.21 6.94
CA ARG A 335 -10.35 5.95 5.55
C ARG A 335 -9.19 6.86 5.19
N PRO A 336 -8.02 6.34 4.77
CA PRO A 336 -6.89 7.16 4.39
C PRO A 336 -7.27 8.20 3.33
N GLN A 337 -6.77 9.42 3.49
CA GLN A 337 -6.87 10.48 2.47
C GLN A 337 -5.74 10.41 1.44
N VAL A 338 -4.73 9.58 1.72
CA VAL A 338 -3.56 9.37 0.88
C VAL A 338 -3.30 7.88 0.71
N GLU A 339 -2.59 7.53 -0.35
CA GLU A 339 -2.20 6.15 -0.63
C GLU A 339 -1.15 5.64 0.38
N PRO A 340 -1.05 4.32 0.61
CA PRO A 340 -0.03 3.74 1.50
C PRO A 340 1.40 4.13 1.14
N ALA A 341 1.71 4.36 -0.14
CA ALA A 341 3.03 4.85 -0.57
C ALA A 341 3.39 6.21 0.07
N VAL A 342 2.41 7.10 0.24
CA VAL A 342 2.60 8.36 0.98
C VAL A 342 2.82 8.08 2.46
N GLY A 343 2.07 7.14 3.04
CA GLY A 343 2.30 6.65 4.40
C GLY A 343 3.74 6.16 4.61
N ALA A 344 4.27 5.37 3.67
CA ALA A 344 5.66 4.90 3.70
C ALA A 344 6.65 6.08 3.66
N ALA A 345 6.46 7.07 2.80
CA ALA A 345 7.33 8.24 2.75
C ALA A 345 7.31 9.03 4.08
N LEU A 346 6.14 9.18 4.70
CA LEU A 346 6.00 9.82 6.01
C LEU A 346 6.67 9.03 7.14
N LEU A 347 6.67 7.70 7.07
CA LEU A 347 7.42 6.85 8.00
C LEU A 347 8.93 7.08 7.87
N ALA A 348 9.45 7.11 6.63
CA ALA A 348 10.87 7.40 6.40
C ALA A 348 11.27 8.74 7.04
N TRP A 349 10.45 9.77 6.85
CA TRP A 349 10.67 11.09 7.46
C TRP A 349 10.67 11.03 8.99
N ASN A 350 9.69 10.35 9.60
CA ASN A 350 9.62 10.21 11.06
C ASN A 350 10.83 9.46 11.64
N PHE A 351 11.32 8.41 10.96
CA PHE A 351 12.51 7.68 11.40
C PHE A 351 13.77 8.55 11.31
N LEU A 352 13.94 9.30 10.22
CA LEU A 352 15.04 10.27 10.08
C LEU A 352 15.07 11.30 11.21
N MET A 353 13.90 11.83 11.60
CA MET A 353 13.81 12.82 12.67
C MET A 353 14.20 12.23 14.04
N LYS A 354 13.75 11.00 14.34
CA LYS A 354 14.12 10.29 15.58
C LYS A 354 15.62 10.00 15.66
N GLU A 355 16.21 9.47 14.59
CA GLU A 355 17.65 9.20 14.52
C GLU A 355 18.49 10.48 14.71
N SER A 356 18.02 11.62 14.19
CA SER A 356 18.69 12.90 14.33
C SER A 356 18.67 13.42 15.77
N THR A 357 17.55 13.26 16.47
CA THR A 357 17.43 13.65 17.88
C THR A 357 18.29 12.78 18.82
N GLU A 358 18.35 11.46 18.57
CA GLU A 358 19.17 10.54 19.37
C GLU A 358 20.68 10.83 19.20
N ASN A 359 21.11 11.11 17.97
CA ASN A 359 22.51 11.47 17.69
C ASN A 359 22.91 12.85 18.24
N SER A 360 21.97 13.76 18.46
CA SER A 360 22.24 15.08 19.07
C SER A 360 22.38 15.05 20.59
N HIS A 361 21.99 13.94 21.23
CA HIS A 361 22.07 13.71 22.67
C HIS A 361 23.13 12.68 23.08
N SER A 362 23.91 12.18 22.11
CA SER A 362 25.02 11.23 22.30
C SER A 362 26.37 11.95 22.27
#